data_AF-R7YCM3-F1
#
_entry.id   AF-R7YCM3-F1
#
_cell.length_a   1.000
_cell.length_b   1.000
_cell.length_c   1.000
_cell.angle_alpha   90.00
_cell.angle_beta   90.00
_cell.angle_gamma   90.00
#
_symmetry.space_group_name_H-M   'P 1'
#
loop_
_entity.id
_entity.type
_entity.pdbx_description
1 polymer ?
#
loop_
_entity_poly.entity_id
_entity_poly.type
_entity_poly.pdbx_seq_one_letter_code
_entity_poly.pdbx_strand_id
1 'polypeptide(L)'
;MQYISTSHQAELNAQDQMRSWGFTDAVATTGGSDGGIDVRSSRALAQVKWKGGVTGRPDVQNLYGARGAGTEQLLFFSASGYSDQAIAYADQLGIMLMTYDPLGAVEGVNPAARRFLAAVGEVPASVEAPTDWRLVSTLTVVLIVVLSAAILLSWPSQ
;
A
#
# COMPACT_ATOMS: atom_id res chain seq x y z
N MET A 1 3.04 -20.21 5.93
CA MET A 1 2.24 -19.03 6.33
C MET A 1 2.50 -18.80 7.81
N GLN A 2 2.89 -17.59 8.19
CA GLN A 2 3.22 -17.23 9.57
C GLN A 2 2.03 -16.47 10.16
N TYR A 3 1.58 -16.89 11.35
CA TYR A 3 0.50 -16.22 12.07
C TYR A 3 1.04 -15.02 12.85
N ILE A 4 0.24 -13.95 12.92
CA ILE A 4 0.51 -12.80 13.78
C ILE A 4 0.20 -13.19 15.23
N SER A 5 1.27 -13.38 16.00
CA SER A 5 1.27 -13.91 17.37
C SER A 5 1.98 -13.01 18.38
N THR A 6 2.50 -11.87 17.94
CA THR A 6 3.09 -10.82 18.78
C THR A 6 2.62 -9.43 18.34
N SER A 7 2.70 -8.43 19.22
CA SER A 7 2.43 -7.02 18.85
C SER A 7 3.38 -6.57 17.74
N HIS A 8 4.67 -6.91 17.88
CA HIS A 8 5.67 -6.62 16.87
C HIS A 8 5.33 -7.18 15.48
N GLN A 9 4.83 -8.43 15.40
CA GLN A 9 4.40 -9.00 14.12
C GLN A 9 3.20 -8.25 13.53
N ALA A 10 2.31 -7.71 14.36
CA ALA A 10 1.21 -6.89 13.89
C ALA A 10 1.68 -5.53 13.35
N GLU A 11 2.65 -4.91 14.01
CA GLU A 11 3.28 -3.66 13.56
C GLU A 11 4.01 -3.85 12.21
N LEU A 12 4.75 -4.96 12.08
CA LEU A 12 5.39 -5.33 10.82
C LEU A 12 4.36 -5.60 9.71
N ASN A 13 3.25 -6.27 10.02
CA ASN A 13 2.17 -6.44 9.06
C ASN A 13 1.59 -5.08 8.61
N ALA A 14 1.32 -4.16 9.54
CA ALA A 14 0.83 -2.83 9.21
C ALA A 14 1.83 -2.05 8.36
N GLN A 15 3.12 -2.13 8.66
CA GLN A 15 4.19 -1.55 7.83
C GLN A 15 4.15 -2.10 6.41
N ASP A 16 4.11 -3.41 6.23
CA ASP A 16 4.16 -4.04 4.90
C ASP A 16 2.91 -3.71 4.07
N GLN A 17 1.74 -3.65 4.72
CA GLN A 17 0.50 -3.20 4.11
C GLN A 17 0.61 -1.75 3.66
N MET A 18 1.05 -0.85 4.54
CA MET A 18 1.27 0.57 4.20
C MET A 18 2.24 0.74 3.02
N ARG A 19 3.35 -0.02 3.00
CA ARG A 19 4.30 -0.02 1.88
C ARG A 19 3.64 -0.48 0.58
N SER A 20 2.86 -1.55 0.63
CA SER A 20 2.13 -2.07 -0.53
C SER A 20 1.12 -1.07 -1.10
N TRP A 21 0.59 -0.18 -0.25
CA TRP A 21 -0.35 0.88 -0.63
C TRP A 21 0.34 2.21 -1.02
N GLY A 22 1.67 2.18 -1.19
CA GLY A 22 2.44 3.31 -1.70
C GLY A 22 3.08 4.19 -0.63
N PHE A 23 2.92 3.91 0.67
CA PHE A 23 3.71 4.54 1.74
C PHE A 23 5.06 3.83 1.85
N THR A 24 5.88 3.94 0.80
CA THR A 24 7.09 3.12 0.59
C THR A 24 8.14 3.29 1.69
N ASP A 25 8.15 4.43 2.38
CA ASP A 25 9.02 4.76 3.49
C ASP A 25 8.41 4.43 4.87
N ALA A 26 7.32 3.64 4.92
CA ALA A 26 6.74 3.21 6.19
C ALA A 26 7.73 2.34 6.97
N VAL A 27 7.88 2.61 8.27
CA VAL A 27 8.78 1.91 9.19
C VAL A 27 8.04 1.70 10.52
N ALA A 28 8.01 0.44 10.99
CA ALA A 28 7.54 0.12 12.33
C ALA A 28 8.53 0.66 13.39
N THR A 29 8.03 1.35 14.41
CA THR A 29 8.87 2.07 15.40
C THR A 29 9.31 1.21 16.59
N THR A 30 9.17 -0.11 16.45
CA THR A 30 9.26 -1.15 17.48
C THR A 30 10.08 -0.78 18.72
N GLY A 31 9.41 -0.69 19.87
CA GLY A 31 10.06 -0.66 21.19
C GLY A 31 10.30 0.72 21.80
N GLY A 32 9.59 1.76 21.37
CA GLY A 32 9.68 3.12 21.93
C GLY A 32 8.50 3.53 22.83
N SER A 33 8.63 4.69 23.49
CA SER A 33 7.49 5.45 24.04
C SER A 33 6.98 6.43 22.97
N ASP A 34 6.65 5.90 21.82
CA ASP A 34 6.36 6.58 20.56
C ASP A 34 5.00 7.30 20.52
N GLY A 35 4.36 7.44 21.69
CA GLY A 35 3.18 8.27 21.89
C GLY A 35 1.90 7.70 21.28
N GLY A 36 1.89 6.39 20.99
CA GLY A 36 0.76 5.71 20.34
C GLY A 36 0.84 5.68 18.81
N ILE A 37 2.03 5.90 18.23
CA ILE A 37 2.29 5.67 16.81
C ILE A 37 3.23 4.48 16.69
N ASP A 38 2.78 3.41 16.04
CA ASP A 38 3.51 2.16 15.91
C ASP A 38 4.16 2.00 14.52
N VAL A 39 3.66 2.74 13.52
CA VAL A 39 4.25 2.78 12.17
C VAL A 39 4.26 4.22 11.65
N ARG A 40 5.40 4.65 11.10
CA ARG A 40 5.60 6.01 10.56
C ARG A 40 6.02 5.97 9.11
N SER A 41 5.48 6.90 8.33
CA SER A 41 5.99 7.30 7.01
C SER A 41 5.91 8.82 6.90
N SER A 42 6.54 9.40 5.89
CA SER A 42 6.48 10.84 5.62
C SER A 42 5.06 11.37 5.32
N ARG A 43 4.12 10.49 4.95
CA ARG A 43 2.75 10.89 4.54
C ARG A 43 1.64 10.25 5.37
N ALA A 44 1.97 9.31 6.24
CA ALA A 44 1.00 8.57 7.03
C ALA A 44 1.60 8.08 8.36
N LEU A 45 0.77 8.10 9.40
CA LEU A 45 1.05 7.54 10.72
C LEU A 45 0.01 6.47 11.01
N ALA A 46 0.44 5.40 11.67
CA ALA A 46 -0.48 4.35 12.09
C ALA A 46 -0.31 3.93 13.54
N GLN A 47 -1.42 3.52 14.15
CA GLN A 47 -1.49 2.80 15.42
C GLN A 47 -2.05 1.39 15.19
N VAL A 48 -1.55 0.41 15.93
CA VAL A 48 -1.84 -1.01 15.79
C VAL A 48 -2.24 -1.61 17.14
N LYS A 49 -3.48 -2.07 17.23
CA LYS A 49 -4.02 -2.76 18.41
C LYS A 49 -4.20 -4.25 18.11
N TRP A 50 -3.20 -5.03 18.51
CA TRP A 50 -3.15 -6.48 18.26
C TRP A 50 -3.98 -7.34 19.22
N LYS A 51 -4.12 -6.92 20.47
CA LYS A 51 -4.84 -7.66 21.50
C LYS A 51 -5.67 -6.73 22.37
N GLY A 52 -6.60 -7.33 23.11
CA GLY A 52 -7.47 -6.66 24.06
C GLY A 52 -8.91 -6.64 23.58
N GLY A 53 -9.70 -5.73 24.15
CA GLY A 53 -11.08 -5.52 23.73
C GLY A 53 -11.18 -4.70 22.44
N VAL A 54 -12.43 -4.51 22.02
CA VAL A 54 -12.83 -3.64 20.91
C VAL A 54 -12.17 -2.25 21.04
N THR A 55 -11.69 -1.70 19.91
CA THR A 55 -11.09 -0.37 19.87
C THR A 55 -12.13 0.72 20.16
N GLY A 56 -11.86 1.51 21.18
CA GLY A 56 -12.72 2.58 21.66
C GLY A 56 -12.38 3.95 21.06
N ARG A 57 -13.29 4.91 21.22
CA ARG A 57 -13.03 6.31 20.86
C ARG A 57 -11.75 6.89 21.49
N PRO A 58 -11.41 6.60 22.77
CA PRO A 58 -10.16 7.09 23.36
C PRO A 58 -8.91 6.59 22.63
N ASP A 59 -8.90 5.35 22.15
CA ASP A 59 -7.77 4.80 21.38
C ASP A 59 -7.56 5.62 20.10
N VAL A 60 -8.64 5.86 19.34
CA VAL A 60 -8.58 6.63 18.09
C VAL A 60 -8.24 8.11 18.32
N GLN A 61 -8.71 8.68 19.43
CA GLN A 61 -8.35 10.04 19.88
C GLN A 61 -6.86 10.17 20.17
N ASN A 62 -6.25 9.14 20.77
CA ASN A 62 -4.82 9.14 21.07
C ASN A 62 -3.99 9.20 19.77
N LEU A 63 -4.32 8.40 18.75
CA LEU A 63 -3.67 8.49 17.44
C LEU A 63 -3.81 9.89 16.83
N TYR A 64 -5.01 10.47 16.87
CA TYR A 64 -5.24 11.82 16.35
C TYR A 64 -4.39 12.86 17.07
N GLY A 65 -4.32 12.78 18.40
CA GLY A 65 -3.49 13.66 19.22
C GLY A 65 -2.00 13.48 18.95
N ALA A 66 -1.54 12.24 18.75
CA ALA A 66 -0.14 11.90 18.50
C ALA A 66 0.40 12.47 17.19
N ARG A 67 -0.46 12.72 16.19
CA ARG A 67 -0.10 13.45 14.97
C ARG A 67 0.35 14.88 15.25
N GLY A 68 -0.16 15.50 16.33
CA GLY A 68 0.09 16.90 16.64
C GLY A 68 -0.39 17.82 15.51
N ALA A 69 0.45 18.77 15.10
CA ALA A 69 0.17 19.72 14.02
C ALA A 69 0.47 19.17 12.61
N GLY A 70 0.84 17.89 12.49
CA GLY A 70 1.14 17.25 11.22
C GLY A 70 -0.08 17.07 10.32
N THR A 71 0.17 16.84 9.03
CA THR A 71 -0.84 16.64 7.98
C THR A 71 -0.90 15.22 7.46
N GLU A 72 -0.22 14.29 8.13
CA GLU A 72 -0.17 12.88 7.76
C GLU A 72 -1.57 12.26 7.79
N GLN A 73 -1.78 11.33 6.86
CA GLN A 73 -2.93 10.45 6.88
C GLN A 73 -2.86 9.54 8.10
N LEU A 74 -4.00 9.26 8.72
CA LEU A 74 -4.06 8.44 9.93
C LEU A 74 -4.71 7.11 9.63
N LEU A 75 -4.02 6.03 9.97
CA LEU A 75 -4.50 4.66 9.87
C LEU A 75 -4.54 4.04 11.26
N PHE A 76 -5.64 3.40 11.61
CA PHE A 76 -5.71 2.56 12.80
C PHE A 76 -5.91 1.12 12.35
N PHE A 77 -5.10 0.20 12.86
CA PHE A 77 -5.25 -1.24 12.64
C PHE A 77 -5.72 -1.91 13.93
N SER A 78 -6.80 -2.68 13.88
CA SER A 78 -7.35 -3.37 15.04
C SER A 78 -7.66 -4.83 14.72
N ALA A 79 -7.13 -5.76 15.52
CA ALA A 79 -7.49 -7.17 15.40
C ALA A 79 -8.93 -7.46 15.90
N SER A 80 -9.46 -6.62 16.80
CA SER A 80 -10.74 -6.85 17.49
C SER A 80 -11.87 -5.93 17.01
N GLY A 81 -11.65 -5.20 15.91
CA GLY A 81 -12.61 -4.24 15.38
C GLY A 81 -12.74 -2.98 16.24
N TYR A 82 -13.88 -2.29 16.08
CA TYR A 82 -14.11 -0.93 16.59
C TYR A 82 -15.51 -0.80 17.19
N SER A 83 -15.64 0.05 18.19
CA SER A 83 -16.94 0.49 18.72
C SER A 83 -17.58 1.52 17.80
N ASP A 84 -18.91 1.65 17.85
CA ASP A 84 -19.64 2.67 17.08
C ASP A 84 -19.12 4.09 17.34
N GLN A 85 -18.72 4.38 18.58
CA GLN A 85 -18.16 5.68 18.96
C GLN A 85 -16.77 5.92 18.35
N ALA A 86 -15.96 4.87 18.19
CA ALA A 86 -14.67 4.97 17.51
C ALA A 86 -14.87 5.23 16.00
N ILE A 87 -15.81 4.53 15.37
CA ILE A 87 -16.17 4.71 13.95
C ILE A 87 -16.68 6.12 13.72
N ALA A 88 -17.65 6.59 14.51
CA ALA A 88 -18.22 7.93 14.36
C ALA A 88 -17.16 9.04 14.52
N TYR A 89 -16.23 8.88 15.46
CA TYR A 89 -15.14 9.83 15.65
C TYR A 89 -14.12 9.80 14.50
N ALA A 90 -13.76 8.61 14.03
CA ALA A 90 -12.87 8.45 12.88
C ALA A 90 -13.45 9.06 11.61
N ASP A 91 -14.75 8.88 11.36
CA ASP A 91 -15.46 9.45 10.21
C ASP A 91 -15.45 10.98 10.21
N GLN A 92 -15.58 11.62 11.38
CA GLN A 92 -15.51 13.07 11.51
C GLN A 92 -14.14 13.65 11.13
N LEU A 93 -13.07 12.88 11.34
CA LEU A 93 -11.69 13.34 11.19
C LEU A 93 -10.96 12.73 9.99
N GLY A 94 -11.62 11.84 9.24
CA GLY A 94 -11.03 11.14 8.11
C GLY A 94 -9.95 10.13 8.51
N ILE A 95 -10.02 9.55 9.71
CA ILE A 95 -9.11 8.50 10.14
C ILE A 95 -9.55 7.19 9.49
N MET A 96 -8.62 6.48 8.85
CA MET A 96 -8.89 5.22 8.18
C MET A 96 -8.84 4.08 9.20
N LEU A 97 -9.97 3.42 9.41
CA LEU A 97 -10.07 2.27 10.32
C LEU A 97 -9.93 0.98 9.54
N MET A 98 -8.93 0.18 9.90
CA MET A 98 -8.60 -1.09 9.29
C MET A 98 -8.76 -2.22 10.31
N THR A 99 -9.30 -3.36 9.89
CA THR A 99 -9.19 -4.64 10.61
C THR A 99 -8.22 -5.55 9.90
N TYR A 100 -7.63 -6.49 10.61
CA TYR A 100 -6.82 -7.53 9.99
C TYR A 100 -7.01 -8.88 10.66
N ASP A 101 -6.87 -9.94 9.87
CA ASP A 101 -6.97 -11.31 10.33
C ASP A 101 -5.64 -11.84 10.89
N PRO A 102 -5.60 -13.03 11.52
CA PRO A 102 -4.36 -13.61 12.04
C PRO A 102 -3.28 -13.92 10.98
N LEU A 103 -3.62 -13.89 9.69
CA LEU A 103 -2.69 -14.05 8.56
C LEU A 103 -2.22 -12.70 8.00
N GLY A 104 -2.76 -11.59 8.49
CA GLY A 104 -2.38 -10.23 8.11
C GLY A 104 -3.19 -9.63 6.98
N ALA A 105 -4.24 -10.29 6.48
CA ALA A 105 -5.13 -9.74 5.47
C ALA A 105 -5.92 -8.57 6.06
N VAL A 106 -5.97 -7.44 5.35
CA VAL A 106 -6.58 -6.19 5.85
C VAL A 106 -7.90 -5.89 5.16
N GLU A 107 -8.88 -5.40 5.93
CA GLU A 107 -10.15 -4.88 5.46
C GLU A 107 -10.43 -3.46 5.99
N GLY A 108 -11.10 -2.64 5.17
CA GLY A 108 -11.48 -1.27 5.53
C GLY A 108 -12.84 -1.21 6.24
N VAL A 109 -12.86 -0.69 7.46
CA VAL A 109 -14.05 -0.67 8.34
C VAL A 109 -14.93 0.54 8.09
N ASN A 110 -14.36 1.71 7.83
CA ASN A 110 -15.12 2.95 7.65
C ASN A 110 -15.06 3.47 6.20
N PRO A 111 -15.94 4.40 5.80
CA PRO A 111 -15.97 4.90 4.42
C PRO A 111 -14.64 5.46 3.92
N ALA A 112 -13.85 6.12 4.78
CA ALA A 112 -12.52 6.62 4.42
C ALA A 112 -11.58 5.47 4.05
N ALA A 113 -11.48 4.44 4.90
CA ALA A 113 -10.66 3.26 4.65
C ALA A 113 -11.08 2.49 3.39
N ARG A 114 -12.40 2.27 3.19
CA ARG A 114 -12.91 1.57 2.00
C ARG A 114 -12.59 2.29 0.70
N ARG A 115 -12.78 3.63 0.67
CA ARG A 115 -12.44 4.44 -0.51
C ARG A 115 -10.95 4.40 -0.79
N PHE A 116 -10.12 4.48 0.25
CA PHE A 116 -8.68 4.37 0.12
C PHE A 116 -8.26 3.01 -0.47
N LEU A 117 -8.74 1.89 0.09
CA LEU A 117 -8.38 0.56 -0.40
C LEU A 117 -8.89 0.30 -1.82
N ALA A 118 -10.07 0.81 -2.18
CA ALA A 118 -10.56 0.76 -3.56
C ALA A 118 -9.63 1.51 -4.51
N ALA A 119 -9.22 2.73 -4.15
CA ALA A 119 -8.29 3.51 -4.96
C ALA A 119 -6.89 2.86 -5.10
N VAL A 120 -6.42 2.16 -4.06
CA VAL A 120 -5.17 1.40 -4.11
C VAL A 120 -5.31 0.15 -4.99
N GLY A 121 -6.46 -0.52 -4.97
CA GLY A 121 -6.76 -1.66 -5.84
C GLY A 121 -6.98 -1.28 -7.31
N GLU A 122 -7.34 -0.02 -7.58
CA GLU A 122 -7.54 0.54 -8.91
C GLU A 122 -6.23 0.99 -9.60
N VAL A 123 -5.04 0.77 -8.99
CA VAL A 123 -3.77 0.91 -9.74
C VAL A 123 -3.90 0.07 -11.01
N PRO A 124 -3.90 0.69 -12.20
CA PRO A 124 -4.43 0.05 -13.39
C PRO A 124 -3.63 -1.22 -13.67
N ALA A 125 -4.33 -2.35 -13.68
CA ALA A 125 -3.90 -3.58 -14.31
C ALA A 125 -3.83 -3.39 -15.84
N SER A 126 -3.11 -2.36 -16.32
CA SER A 126 -2.96 -1.97 -17.72
C SER A 126 -1.89 -0.87 -17.84
N VAL A 127 -0.64 -1.18 -17.52
CA VAL A 127 0.41 -0.82 -18.49
C VAL A 127 0.61 -2.08 -19.32
N GLU A 128 -0.41 -2.45 -20.11
CA GLU A 128 -0.11 -3.12 -21.36
C GLU A 128 0.76 -2.11 -22.12
N ALA A 129 2.07 -2.35 -22.14
CA ALA A 129 2.91 -1.69 -23.12
C ALA A 129 2.19 -1.82 -24.46
N PRO A 130 2.04 -0.73 -25.26
CA PRO A 130 1.52 -0.85 -26.61
C PRO A 130 2.54 -1.68 -27.40
N THR A 131 2.42 -3.00 -27.29
CA THR A 131 3.20 -3.95 -28.05
C THR A 131 2.44 -4.11 -29.35
N ASP A 132 2.41 -3.04 -30.12
CA ASP A 132 2.07 -3.15 -31.53
C ASP A 132 3.26 -3.84 -32.21
N TRP A 133 3.35 -5.15 -32.01
CA TRP A 133 4.37 -6.04 -32.56
C TRP A 133 4.43 -5.95 -34.08
N ARG A 134 3.38 -5.41 -34.72
CA ARG A 134 3.34 -5.08 -36.13
C ARG A 134 4.37 -4.02 -36.50
N LEU A 135 4.59 -3.00 -35.67
CA LEU A 135 5.62 -1.98 -35.93
C LEU A 135 7.03 -2.56 -35.81
N VAL A 136 7.28 -3.38 -34.77
CA VAL A 136 8.57 -4.04 -34.56
C VAL A 136 8.87 -5.05 -35.67
N SER A 137 7.88 -5.84 -36.09
CA SER A 137 8.05 -6.83 -37.17
C SER A 137 8.22 -6.16 -38.54
N THR A 138 7.49 -5.08 -38.84
CA THR A 138 7.65 -4.36 -40.12
C THR A 138 9.05 -3.73 -40.23
N LEU A 139 9.53 -3.08 -39.17
CA LEU A 139 10.88 -2.50 -39.14
C LEU A 139 11.98 -3.55 -39.26
N THR A 140 11.81 -4.70 -38.60
CA THR A 140 12.78 -5.80 -38.67
C THR A 140 12.84 -6.42 -40.07
N VAL A 141 11.70 -6.65 -40.72
CA VAL A 141 11.66 -7.19 -42.10
C VAL A 141 12.29 -6.22 -43.09
N VAL A 142 12.01 -4.92 -43.00
CA VAL A 142 12.63 -3.91 -43.87
C VAL A 142 14.15 -3.89 -43.70
N LEU A 143 14.64 -3.94 -42.46
CA LEU A 143 16.08 -3.96 -42.18
C LEU A 143 16.76 -5.19 -42.79
N ILE A 144 16.15 -6.38 -42.66
CA ILE A 144 16.67 -7.62 -43.25
C ILE A 144 16.72 -7.53 -44.78
N VAL A 145 15.67 -7.00 -45.42
CA VAL A 145 15.63 -6.84 -46.87
C VAL A 145 16.70 -5.87 -47.37
N VAL A 146 16.87 -4.72 -46.70
CA VAL A 146 17.90 -3.73 -47.06
C VAL A 146 19.30 -4.30 -46.90
N LEU A 147 19.59 -5.00 -45.80
CA LEU A 147 20.88 -5.63 -45.57
C LEU A 147 21.16 -6.74 -46.59
N SER A 148 20.16 -7.56 -46.93
CA SER A 148 20.31 -8.65 -47.91
C SER A 148 20.59 -8.11 -49.31
N ALA A 149 19.88 -7.04 -49.72
CA ALA A 149 20.11 -6.38 -51.00
C ALA A 149 21.51 -5.75 -51.06
N ALA A 150 21.95 -5.06 -50.00
CA ALA A 150 23.29 -4.48 -49.92
C ALA A 150 24.38 -5.55 -50.03
N ILE A 151 24.21 -6.69 -49.37
CA ILE A 151 25.16 -7.81 -49.45
C ILE A 151 25.23 -8.36 -50.89
N LEU A 152 24.09 -8.59 -51.55
CA LEU A 152 24.04 -9.08 -52.93
C LEU A 152 24.64 -8.07 -53.94
N LEU A 153 24.41 -6.77 -53.74
CA LEU A 153 24.95 -5.70 -54.60
C LEU A 153 26.45 -5.46 -54.37
N SER A 154 26.95 -5.75 -53.16
CA SER A 154 28.36 -5.60 -52.80
C SER A 154 29.19 -6.86 -53.07
N TRP A 155 28.58 -7.94 -53.56
CA TRP A 155 29.29 -9.19 -53.83
C TRP A 155 30.09 -9.08 -55.14
N PRO A 156 31.44 -9.18 -55.11
CA PRO A 156 32.23 -9.21 -56.32
C PRO A 156 32.01 -10.55 -57.03
N SER A 157 31.46 -10.50 -58.24
CA SER A 157 31.43 -11.65 -59.16
C SER A 157 32.86 -12.01 -59.54
N GLN A 158 33.38 -13.08 -58.94
CA GLN A 158 34.56 -13.80 -59.45
C GLN A 158 34.14 -14.72 -60.59
#